data_AF-A0A519SWZ6-F1
#
_entry.id   AF-A0A519SWZ6-F1
#
_cell.length_a   1.000
_cell.length_b   1.000
_cell.length_c   1.000
_cell.angle_alpha   90.00
_cell.angle_beta   90.00
_cell.angle_gamma   90.00
#
_symmetry.space_group_name_H-M   'P 1'
#
loop_
_entity.id
_entity.type
_entity.pdbx_description
1 polymer ?
#
loop_
_entity_poly.entity_id
_entity_poly.type
_entity_poly.pdbx_seq_one_letter_code
_entity_poly.pdbx_strand_id
1 'polypeptide(L)'
;MTAYNSIDGVPCSANTYLLTDVLRQQWGFQGFTVSDLGSITGLATNHRVAATRPEAAALALNAGLDDDLSGYGYDKELLEAIQQKLVAPDVLDRAVGRVLRVKFEMGLFENPYVDPNKAAKLVKTPANVQLARQVARESVVLLKNEKDVLPLAKTLQRIAVIGPNADNMYNQLGDYTAPQPESNVVTVLEGIRAKLPGAQITYAKGCAIRDTASANIAEAVAAARN
;
A
#
# COMPACT_ATOMS: atom_id res chain seq x y z
N MET A 1 -12.64 3.71 0.92
CA MET A 1 -12.50 2.81 -0.23
C MET A 1 -13.28 1.55 0.08
N THR A 2 -14.03 1.01 -0.88
CA THR A 2 -14.74 -0.28 -0.70
C THR A 2 -13.80 -1.45 -0.87
N ALA A 3 -14.13 -2.61 -0.28
CA ALA A 3 -13.37 -3.84 -0.50
C ALA A 3 -13.86 -4.59 -1.75
N TYR A 4 -13.01 -5.49 -2.28
CA TYR A 4 -13.36 -6.35 -3.42
C TYR A 4 -14.38 -7.44 -3.09
N ASN A 5 -14.38 -7.96 -1.86
CA ASN A 5 -15.14 -9.15 -1.47
C ASN A 5 -16.64 -8.86 -1.33
N SER A 6 -17.40 -9.95 -1.19
CA SER A 6 -18.81 -9.92 -0.77
C SER A 6 -18.93 -10.17 0.72
N ILE A 7 -19.98 -9.62 1.33
CA ILE A 7 -20.42 -9.93 2.69
C ILE A 7 -21.86 -10.44 2.57
N ASP A 8 -22.10 -11.64 3.07
CA ASP A 8 -23.39 -12.35 2.96
C ASP A 8 -23.95 -12.39 1.53
N GLY A 9 -23.06 -12.61 0.56
CA GLY A 9 -23.39 -12.70 -0.87
C GLY A 9 -23.53 -11.37 -1.60
N VAL A 10 -23.44 -10.22 -0.91
CA VAL A 10 -23.54 -8.89 -1.53
C VAL A 10 -22.16 -8.26 -1.67
N PRO A 11 -21.68 -7.98 -2.90
CA PRO A 11 -20.39 -7.31 -3.11
C PRO A 11 -20.32 -5.95 -2.41
N CYS A 12 -19.23 -5.67 -1.69
CA CYS A 12 -19.08 -4.43 -0.90
C CYS A 12 -19.25 -3.15 -1.74
N SER A 13 -18.87 -3.18 -3.02
CA SER A 13 -19.03 -2.04 -3.93
C SER A 13 -20.47 -1.81 -4.43
N ALA A 14 -21.40 -2.72 -4.15
CA ALA A 14 -22.82 -2.61 -4.46
C ALA A 14 -23.70 -2.81 -3.21
N ASN A 15 -23.11 -2.69 -2.01
CA ASN A 15 -23.79 -3.01 -0.76
C ASN A 15 -24.39 -1.77 -0.10
N THR A 16 -25.67 -1.50 -0.36
CA THR A 16 -26.40 -0.35 0.21
C THR A 16 -26.42 -0.37 1.74
N TYR A 17 -26.56 -1.55 2.35
CA TYR A 17 -26.55 -1.68 3.81
C TYR A 17 -25.24 -1.16 4.40
N LEU A 18 -24.09 -1.52 3.81
CA LEU A 18 -22.80 -1.04 4.28
C LEU A 18 -22.56 0.43 3.94
N LEU A 19 -22.78 0.83 2.68
CA LEU A 19 -22.38 2.15 2.17
C LEU A 19 -23.33 3.27 2.55
N THR A 20 -24.60 2.94 2.80
CA THR A 20 -25.64 3.93 3.12
C THR A 20 -26.15 3.74 4.53
N ASP A 21 -26.67 2.57 4.89
CA ASP A 21 -27.32 2.40 6.19
C ASP A 21 -26.30 2.47 7.34
N VAL A 22 -25.24 1.67 7.29
CA VAL A 22 -24.19 1.67 8.32
C VAL A 22 -23.33 2.92 8.21
N LEU A 23 -22.63 3.10 7.08
CA LEU A 23 -21.61 4.14 6.96
C LEU A 23 -22.21 5.55 7.10
N ARG A 24 -23.37 5.83 6.51
CA ARG A 24 -23.92 7.20 6.48
C ARG A 24 -24.99 7.44 7.51
N GLN A 25 -25.99 6.56 7.62
CA GLN A 25 -27.10 6.80 8.54
C GLN A 25 -26.69 6.51 9.99
N GLN A 26 -25.99 5.41 10.25
CA GLN A 26 -25.57 5.06 11.62
C GLN A 26 -24.30 5.79 12.06
N TRP A 27 -23.26 5.82 11.23
CA TRP A 27 -21.97 6.45 11.60
C TRP A 27 -21.87 7.93 11.23
N GLY A 28 -22.81 8.45 10.44
CA GLY A 28 -22.83 9.88 10.09
C GLY A 28 -21.73 10.29 9.10
N PHE A 29 -21.14 9.38 8.33
CA PHE A 29 -20.06 9.71 7.40
C PHE A 29 -20.51 10.70 6.31
N GLN A 30 -19.87 11.86 6.28
CA GLN A 30 -20.22 12.95 5.35
C GLN A 30 -19.36 12.97 4.08
N GLY A 31 -18.24 12.25 4.05
CA GLY A 31 -17.32 12.21 2.90
C GLY A 31 -17.88 11.51 1.66
N PHE A 32 -17.02 11.34 0.65
CA PHE A 32 -17.30 10.49 -0.50
C PHE A 32 -16.64 9.12 -0.34
N THR A 33 -17.18 8.14 -1.04
CA THR A 33 -16.66 6.77 -1.10
C THR A 33 -16.07 6.51 -2.47
N VAL A 34 -15.03 5.70 -2.53
CA VAL A 34 -14.30 5.36 -3.76
C VAL A 34 -14.20 3.85 -3.89
N SER A 35 -14.32 3.33 -5.10
CA SER A 35 -14.13 1.91 -5.42
C SER A 35 -12.68 1.47 -5.19
N ASP A 36 -12.45 0.16 -5.02
CA ASP A 36 -11.13 -0.40 -5.30
C ASP A 36 -11.01 -0.75 -6.80
N LEU A 37 -9.80 -0.88 -7.32
CA LEU A 37 -9.47 -0.96 -8.75
C LEU A 37 -10.19 -2.12 -9.45
N GLY A 38 -11.19 -1.79 -10.26
CA GLY A 38 -11.95 -2.73 -11.08
C GLY A 38 -13.12 -3.36 -10.34
N SER A 39 -13.42 -2.90 -9.12
CA SER A 39 -14.51 -3.46 -8.31
C SER A 39 -15.87 -3.27 -8.95
N ILE A 40 -16.11 -2.14 -9.62
CA ILE A 40 -17.38 -1.87 -10.31
C ILE A 40 -17.55 -2.82 -11.50
N THR A 41 -16.56 -2.93 -12.38
CA THR A 41 -16.59 -3.92 -13.48
C THR A 41 -16.68 -5.35 -12.96
N GLY A 42 -16.05 -5.62 -11.81
CA GLY A 42 -16.08 -6.89 -11.12
C GLY A 42 -17.48 -7.34 -10.69
N LEU A 43 -18.44 -6.42 -10.55
CA LEU A 43 -19.84 -6.78 -10.27
C LEU A 43 -20.45 -7.60 -11.41
N ALA A 44 -20.11 -7.28 -12.66
CA ALA A 44 -20.56 -8.04 -13.84
C ALA A 44 -19.66 -9.27 -14.10
N THR A 45 -18.34 -9.14 -13.97
CA THR A 45 -17.41 -10.19 -14.41
C THR A 45 -17.13 -11.25 -13.34
N ASN A 46 -16.76 -10.82 -12.13
CA ASN A 46 -16.23 -11.69 -11.09
C ASN A 46 -17.36 -12.18 -10.17
N HIS A 47 -18.18 -11.24 -9.70
CA HIS A 47 -19.29 -11.49 -8.79
C HIS A 47 -20.56 -11.94 -9.52
N ARG A 48 -20.72 -11.55 -10.79
CA ARG A 48 -21.87 -11.90 -11.65
C ARG A 48 -23.22 -11.51 -11.03
N VAL A 49 -23.26 -10.39 -10.32
CA VAL A 49 -24.47 -9.81 -9.73
C VAL A 49 -25.14 -8.77 -10.64
N ALA A 50 -24.46 -8.40 -11.74
CA ALA A 50 -24.99 -7.58 -12.82
C ALA A 50 -24.89 -8.37 -14.13
N ALA A 51 -25.92 -8.30 -14.98
CA ALA A 51 -25.90 -8.93 -16.30
C ALA A 51 -25.06 -8.11 -17.30
N THR A 52 -24.98 -6.79 -17.11
CA THR A 52 -24.24 -5.87 -17.97
C THR A 52 -23.36 -4.92 -17.17
N ARG A 53 -22.42 -4.24 -17.86
CA ARG A 53 -21.57 -3.21 -17.24
C ARG A 53 -22.35 -1.94 -16.85
N PRO A 54 -23.32 -1.44 -17.63
CA PRO A 54 -24.21 -0.37 -17.18
C PRO A 54 -25.01 -0.74 -15.93
N GLU A 55 -25.50 -1.97 -15.82
CA GLU A 55 -26.14 -2.45 -14.60
C GLU A 55 -25.19 -2.47 -13.41
N ALA A 56 -23.93 -2.89 -13.61
CA ALA A 56 -22.92 -2.85 -12.57
C ALA A 56 -22.65 -1.41 -12.09
N ALA A 57 -22.52 -0.45 -13.01
CA ALA A 57 -22.39 0.97 -12.69
C ALA A 57 -23.61 1.48 -11.88
N ALA A 58 -24.81 1.11 -12.31
CA ALA A 58 -26.05 1.49 -11.62
C ALA A 58 -26.11 0.92 -10.20
N LEU A 59 -25.82 -0.37 -10.01
CA LEU A 59 -25.82 -1.01 -8.70
C LEU A 59 -24.85 -0.32 -7.74
N ALA A 60 -23.63 -0.04 -8.19
CA ALA A 60 -22.62 0.61 -7.36
C ALA A 60 -23.03 2.04 -6.95
N LEU A 61 -23.44 2.87 -7.91
CA LEU A 61 -23.76 4.27 -7.63
C LEU A 61 -25.04 4.41 -6.77
N ASN A 62 -26.06 3.60 -7.04
CA ASN A 62 -27.29 3.57 -6.25
C ASN A 62 -27.01 3.11 -4.80
N ALA A 63 -26.11 2.14 -4.60
CA ALA A 63 -25.69 1.70 -3.26
C ALA A 63 -24.98 2.79 -2.45
N GLY A 64 -24.44 3.81 -3.12
CA GLY A 64 -23.80 4.97 -2.49
C GLY A 64 -22.29 5.03 -2.66
N LEU A 65 -21.73 4.29 -3.63
CA LEU A 65 -20.36 4.42 -4.09
C LEU A 65 -20.22 5.66 -4.99
N ASP A 66 -19.40 6.63 -4.61
CA ASP A 66 -19.44 7.95 -5.26
C ASP A 66 -18.39 8.12 -6.37
N ASP A 67 -17.24 7.45 -6.26
CA ASP A 67 -16.08 7.62 -7.14
C ASP A 67 -15.53 6.27 -7.62
N ASP A 68 -15.05 6.23 -8.86
CA ASP A 68 -14.46 5.04 -9.47
C ASP A 68 -12.95 5.18 -9.59
N LEU A 69 -12.20 4.44 -8.76
CA LEU A 69 -10.74 4.41 -8.79
C LEU A 69 -10.20 3.95 -10.15
N SER A 70 -10.92 3.08 -10.84
CA SER A 70 -10.51 2.57 -12.15
C SER A 70 -10.64 3.57 -13.28
N GLY A 71 -11.61 4.48 -13.18
CA GLY A 71 -11.98 5.40 -14.27
C GLY A 71 -12.65 4.75 -15.48
N TYR A 72 -13.05 3.47 -15.42
CA TYR A 72 -13.69 2.75 -16.53
C TYR A 72 -14.92 1.92 -16.13
N GLY A 73 -15.22 1.84 -14.83
CA GLY A 73 -16.44 1.24 -14.29
C GLY A 73 -17.62 2.20 -14.25
N TYR A 74 -17.38 3.51 -14.08
CA TYR A 74 -18.38 4.55 -14.31
C TYR A 74 -18.32 5.09 -15.73
N ASP A 75 -17.47 6.07 -16.06
CA ASP A 75 -17.26 6.62 -17.42
C ASP A 75 -18.46 6.43 -18.40
N LYS A 76 -18.27 5.68 -19.51
CA LYS A 76 -19.32 5.41 -20.50
C LYS A 76 -20.46 4.51 -19.98
N GLU A 77 -20.17 3.61 -19.04
CA GLU A 77 -21.12 2.61 -18.54
C GLU A 77 -22.19 3.28 -17.66
N LEU A 78 -21.80 4.28 -16.87
CA LEU A 78 -22.70 5.08 -16.06
C LEU A 78 -23.53 6.03 -16.93
N LEU A 79 -22.95 6.63 -17.97
CA LEU A 79 -23.72 7.42 -18.93
C LEU A 79 -24.83 6.58 -19.57
N GLU A 80 -24.50 5.36 -20.00
CA GLU A 80 -25.48 4.44 -20.56
C GLU A 80 -26.53 4.04 -19.50
N ALA A 81 -26.12 3.75 -18.27
CA ALA A 81 -27.05 3.45 -17.17
C ALA A 81 -28.06 4.58 -16.91
N ILE A 82 -27.63 5.85 -16.99
CA ILE A 82 -28.51 7.02 -16.85
C ILE A 82 -29.47 7.13 -18.04
N GLN A 83 -28.99 6.92 -19.26
CA GLN A 83 -29.83 6.93 -20.48
C GLN A 83 -30.91 5.83 -20.43
N GLN A 84 -30.55 4.66 -19.88
CA GLN A 84 -31.47 3.56 -19.61
C GLN A 84 -32.35 3.77 -18.37
N LYS A 85 -32.19 4.90 -17.65
CA LYS A 85 -32.93 5.26 -16.42
C LYS A 85 -32.71 4.28 -15.25
N LEU A 86 -31.58 3.57 -15.22
CA LEU A 86 -31.16 2.72 -14.10
C LEU A 86 -30.60 3.53 -12.92
N VAL A 87 -30.20 4.77 -13.19
CA VAL A 87 -29.72 5.76 -12.21
C VAL A 87 -30.51 7.04 -12.41
N ALA A 88 -31.10 7.57 -11.34
CA ALA A 88 -31.77 8.85 -11.38
C ALA A 88 -30.73 10.00 -11.33
N PRO A 89 -30.96 11.13 -12.02
CA PRO A 89 -30.00 12.25 -12.08
C PRO A 89 -29.56 12.78 -10.71
N ASP A 90 -30.46 12.80 -9.72
CA ASP A 90 -30.18 13.25 -8.35
C ASP A 90 -29.20 12.33 -7.60
N VAL A 91 -29.15 11.03 -7.96
CA VAL A 91 -28.16 10.08 -7.42
C VAL A 91 -26.75 10.44 -7.91
N LEU A 92 -26.62 10.85 -9.18
CA LEU A 92 -25.37 11.36 -9.73
C LEU A 92 -24.99 12.70 -9.08
N ASP A 93 -25.92 13.64 -8.99
CA ASP A 93 -25.69 14.96 -8.38
C ASP A 93 -25.22 14.82 -6.93
N ARG A 94 -25.77 13.86 -6.18
CA ARG A 94 -25.34 13.53 -4.82
C ARG A 94 -23.88 13.06 -4.78
N ALA A 95 -23.50 12.13 -5.65
CA ALA A 95 -22.13 11.60 -5.69
C ALA A 95 -21.13 12.69 -6.09
N VAL A 96 -21.42 13.43 -7.16
CA VAL A 96 -20.62 14.57 -7.64
C VAL A 96 -20.52 15.64 -6.54
N GLY A 97 -21.63 16.00 -5.92
CA GLY A 97 -21.68 17.00 -4.85
C GLY A 97 -20.78 16.64 -3.66
N ARG A 98 -20.70 15.37 -3.27
CA ARG A 98 -19.78 14.91 -2.21
C ARG A 98 -18.31 15.07 -2.59
N VAL A 99 -17.94 14.71 -3.82
CA VAL A 99 -16.57 14.88 -4.32
C VAL A 99 -16.20 16.36 -4.42
N LEU A 100 -17.07 17.19 -5.01
CA LEU A 100 -16.83 18.62 -5.16
C LEU A 100 -16.76 19.33 -3.81
N ARG A 101 -17.61 18.97 -2.84
CA ARG A 101 -17.55 19.53 -1.48
C ARG A 101 -16.16 19.34 -0.86
N VAL A 102 -15.59 18.14 -0.94
CA VAL A 102 -14.23 17.88 -0.42
C VAL A 102 -13.18 18.70 -1.19
N LYS A 103 -13.30 18.85 -2.52
CA LYS A 103 -12.39 19.69 -3.30
C LYS A 103 -12.46 21.18 -2.88
N PHE A 104 -13.65 21.69 -2.56
CA PHE A 104 -13.83 23.04 -2.01
C PHE A 104 -13.24 23.17 -0.60
N GLU A 105 -13.49 22.21 0.30
CA GLU A 105 -12.91 22.19 1.66
C GLU A 105 -11.38 22.19 1.63
N MET A 106 -10.78 21.53 0.62
CA MET A 106 -9.34 21.52 0.40
C MET A 106 -8.79 22.78 -0.29
N GLY A 107 -9.64 23.72 -0.71
CA GLY A 107 -9.25 24.94 -1.42
C GLY A 107 -8.65 24.70 -2.81
N LEU A 108 -8.98 23.57 -3.44
CA LEU A 108 -8.39 23.16 -4.73
C LEU A 108 -8.93 23.95 -5.93
N PHE A 109 -10.04 24.68 -5.77
CA PHE A 109 -10.53 25.58 -6.81
C PHE A 109 -9.73 26.88 -6.86
N GLU A 110 -9.31 27.39 -5.70
CA GLU A 110 -8.52 28.61 -5.56
C GLU A 110 -7.02 28.34 -5.72
N ASN A 111 -6.55 27.21 -5.20
CA ASN A 111 -5.14 26.81 -5.18
C ASN A 111 -4.95 25.40 -5.76
N PRO A 112 -5.21 25.19 -7.07
CA PRO A 112 -5.16 23.86 -7.69
C PRO A 112 -3.76 23.24 -7.80
N TYR A 113 -2.70 24.05 -7.66
CA TYR A 113 -1.33 23.62 -7.89
C TYR A 113 -0.41 23.93 -6.72
N VAL A 114 0.63 23.12 -6.57
CA VAL A 114 1.71 23.31 -5.59
C VAL A 114 3.02 23.63 -6.31
N ASP A 115 3.95 24.31 -5.63
CA ASP A 115 5.31 24.52 -6.12
C ASP A 115 6.16 23.24 -5.94
N PRO A 116 6.57 22.55 -7.02
CA PRO A 116 7.36 21.33 -6.92
C PRO A 116 8.72 21.55 -6.25
N ASN A 117 9.32 22.74 -6.39
CA ASN A 117 10.61 23.05 -5.78
C ASN A 117 10.50 23.17 -4.26
N LYS A 118 9.36 23.66 -3.76
CA LYS A 118 9.05 23.66 -2.34
C LYS A 118 8.84 22.24 -1.83
N ALA A 119 8.09 21.40 -2.55
CA ALA A 119 7.86 20.00 -2.17
C ALA A 119 9.19 19.22 -2.08
N ALA A 120 10.10 19.39 -3.05
CA ALA A 120 11.41 18.74 -3.05
C ALA A 120 12.27 19.06 -1.81
N LYS A 121 12.08 20.24 -1.20
CA LYS A 121 12.78 20.66 0.03
C LYS A 121 12.18 20.06 1.31
N LEU A 122 10.95 19.54 1.24
CA LEU A 122 10.21 19.01 2.40
C LEU A 122 10.23 17.48 2.48
N VAL A 123 10.57 16.80 1.39
CA VAL A 123 10.70 15.33 1.33
C VAL A 123 12.13 14.91 1.71
N LYS A 124 12.27 13.76 2.38
CA LYS A 124 13.57 13.17 2.80
C LYS A 124 14.48 14.15 3.57
N THR A 125 13.91 15.05 4.38
CA THR A 125 14.70 15.91 5.26
C THR A 125 15.46 15.07 6.29
N PRO A 126 16.55 15.59 6.90
CA PRO A 126 17.24 14.88 7.98
C PRO A 126 16.31 14.49 9.14
N ALA A 127 15.32 15.33 9.46
CA ALA A 127 14.31 15.03 10.46
C ALA A 127 13.42 13.85 10.06
N ASN A 128 12.93 13.80 8.81
CA ASN A 128 12.12 12.68 8.32
C ASN A 128 12.91 11.37 8.32
N VAL A 129 14.19 11.40 7.94
CA VAL A 129 15.07 10.21 7.95
C VAL A 129 15.31 9.72 9.38
N GLN A 130 15.53 10.64 10.33
CA GLN A 130 15.67 10.29 11.74
C GLN A 130 14.38 9.68 12.31
N LEU A 131 13.22 10.25 11.99
CA LEU A 131 11.92 9.73 12.41
C LEU A 131 11.67 8.33 11.82
N ALA A 132 11.89 8.14 10.52
CA ALA A 132 11.75 6.83 9.88
C ALA A 132 12.64 5.77 10.55
N ARG A 133 13.89 6.15 10.88
CA ARG A 133 14.80 5.27 11.61
C ARG A 133 14.33 4.96 13.03
N GLN A 134 13.71 5.92 13.71
CA GLN A 134 13.12 5.70 15.04
C GLN A 134 11.95 4.73 14.97
N VAL A 135 10.99 4.96 14.06
CA VAL A 135 9.84 4.06 13.83
C VAL A 135 10.33 2.64 13.54
N ALA A 136 11.32 2.49 12.65
CA ALA A 136 11.89 1.18 12.33
C ALA A 136 12.56 0.49 13.54
N ARG A 137 13.18 1.25 14.47
CA ARG A 137 13.79 0.67 15.68
C ARG A 137 12.73 0.21 16.67
N GLU A 138 11.67 0.98 16.84
CA GLU A 138 10.58 0.68 17.76
C GLU A 138 9.68 -0.47 17.25
N SER A 139 9.71 -0.77 15.95
CA SER A 139 8.96 -1.89 15.37
C SER A 139 9.68 -3.25 15.43
N VAL A 140 10.97 -3.30 15.79
CA VAL A 140 11.73 -4.56 15.84
C VAL A 140 11.33 -5.37 17.08
N VAL A 141 10.97 -6.63 16.88
CA VAL A 141 10.59 -7.56 17.95
C VAL A 141 11.71 -8.58 18.18
N LEU A 142 12.26 -8.62 19.39
CA LEU A 142 13.20 -9.66 19.82
C LEU A 142 12.43 -10.91 20.26
N LEU A 143 12.41 -11.94 19.42
CA LEU A 143 11.67 -13.18 19.71
C LEU A 143 12.46 -14.18 20.56
N LYS A 144 13.80 -14.20 20.45
CA LYS A 144 14.68 -15.14 21.15
C LYS A 144 16.07 -14.54 21.36
N ASN A 145 16.61 -14.68 22.56
CA ASN A 145 17.99 -14.31 22.90
C ASN A 145 18.55 -15.31 23.94
N GLU A 146 19.15 -16.39 23.48
CA GLU A 146 19.79 -17.37 24.38
C GLU A 146 21.19 -16.90 24.75
N LYS A 147 21.57 -17.10 26.02
CA LYS A 147 22.90 -16.77 26.54
C LYS A 147 23.32 -15.31 26.33
N ASP A 148 22.35 -14.40 26.28
CA ASP A 148 22.57 -12.96 26.14
C ASP A 148 23.52 -12.58 24.98
N VAL A 149 23.40 -13.28 23.85
CA VAL A 149 24.22 -12.99 22.65
C VAL A 149 23.99 -11.56 22.16
N LEU A 150 22.76 -11.08 22.24
CA LEU A 150 22.42 -9.69 21.93
C LEU A 150 22.37 -8.84 23.22
N PRO A 151 22.87 -7.57 23.17
CA PRO A 151 23.43 -6.89 21.99
C PRO A 151 24.85 -7.36 21.66
N LEU A 152 25.15 -7.48 20.36
CA LEU A 152 26.50 -7.85 19.90
C LEU A 152 27.55 -6.84 20.37
N ALA A 153 28.68 -7.36 20.86
CA ALA A 153 29.80 -6.53 21.27
C ALA A 153 30.39 -5.77 20.08
N LYS A 154 30.66 -4.46 20.25
CA LYS A 154 31.29 -3.64 19.21
C LYS A 154 32.77 -3.99 18.96
N THR A 155 33.35 -4.82 19.83
CA THR A 155 34.71 -5.35 19.73
C THR A 155 34.80 -6.62 18.88
N LEU A 156 33.69 -7.12 18.35
CA LEU A 156 33.69 -8.24 17.42
C LEU A 156 34.57 -7.89 16.21
N GLN A 157 35.56 -8.74 15.94
CA GLN A 157 36.51 -8.54 14.85
C GLN A 157 35.98 -9.08 13.52
N ARG A 158 35.07 -10.05 13.55
CA ARG A 158 34.58 -10.76 12.37
C ARG A 158 33.09 -11.06 12.50
N ILE A 159 32.34 -10.79 11.43
CA ILE A 159 30.91 -11.09 11.34
C ILE A 159 30.60 -11.61 9.94
N ALA A 160 29.98 -12.80 9.88
CA ALA A 160 29.35 -13.29 8.66
C ALA A 160 27.89 -12.83 8.62
N VAL A 161 27.52 -12.11 7.56
CA VAL A 161 26.15 -11.72 7.26
C VAL A 161 25.65 -12.67 6.17
N ILE A 162 24.61 -13.45 6.46
CA ILE A 162 24.14 -14.50 5.55
C ILE A 162 22.65 -14.35 5.31
N GLY A 163 22.23 -14.45 4.05
CA GLY A 163 20.83 -14.59 3.66
C GLY A 163 20.39 -13.65 2.53
N PRO A 164 19.32 -14.02 1.79
CA PRO A 164 18.88 -13.31 0.58
C PRO A 164 18.33 -11.90 0.83
N ASN A 165 17.97 -11.57 2.07
CA ASN A 165 17.44 -10.27 2.45
C ASN A 165 18.52 -9.32 3.00
N ALA A 166 19.75 -9.80 3.21
CA ALA A 166 20.77 -9.00 3.87
C ALA A 166 21.25 -7.82 3.03
N ASP A 167 21.30 -7.97 1.70
CA ASP A 167 21.84 -6.96 0.77
C ASP A 167 21.03 -6.86 -0.52
N ASN A 168 19.70 -6.78 -0.38
CA ASN A 168 18.80 -6.48 -1.49
C ASN A 168 17.90 -5.32 -1.11
N MET A 169 17.92 -4.25 -1.91
CA MET A 169 17.22 -3.00 -1.65
C MET A 169 15.70 -3.19 -1.47
N TYR A 170 15.04 -3.87 -2.40
CA TYR A 170 13.58 -4.00 -2.37
C TYR A 170 13.08 -4.93 -1.27
N ASN A 171 13.95 -5.82 -0.78
CA ASN A 171 13.67 -6.61 0.42
C ASN A 171 13.63 -5.76 1.71
N GLN A 172 14.03 -4.48 1.68
CA GLN A 172 13.96 -3.57 2.83
C GLN A 172 12.69 -2.71 2.87
N LEU A 173 11.98 -2.59 1.75
CA LEU A 173 10.96 -1.54 1.55
C LEU A 173 9.52 -2.05 1.70
N GLY A 174 9.29 -3.35 1.59
CA GLY A 174 7.94 -3.92 1.59
C GLY A 174 7.13 -3.55 0.34
N ASP A 175 5.85 -3.92 0.34
CA ASP A 175 4.94 -3.62 -0.77
C ASP A 175 4.45 -2.15 -0.74
N TYR A 176 3.77 -1.70 -1.80
CA TYR A 176 3.26 -0.33 -1.96
C TYR A 176 4.32 0.78 -1.85
N THR A 177 5.59 0.43 -2.07
CA THR A 177 6.68 1.40 -2.17
C THR A 177 6.93 1.76 -3.62
N ALA A 178 6.77 3.05 -3.96
CA ALA A 178 7.16 3.56 -5.27
C ALA A 178 8.65 3.30 -5.54
N PRO A 179 9.09 3.14 -6.81
CA PRO A 179 10.49 2.92 -7.15
C PRO A 179 11.43 3.88 -6.43
N GLN A 180 12.45 3.33 -5.76
CA GLN A 180 13.41 4.11 -4.99
C GLN A 180 14.77 4.11 -5.68
N PRO A 181 15.49 5.26 -5.71
CA PRO A 181 16.90 5.25 -6.02
C PRO A 181 17.69 4.54 -4.91
N GLU A 182 18.79 3.89 -5.26
CA GLU A 182 19.63 3.13 -4.33
C GLU A 182 20.08 3.96 -3.13
N SER A 183 20.39 5.24 -3.35
CA SER A 183 20.80 6.19 -2.30
C SER A 183 19.71 6.54 -1.26
N ASN A 184 18.49 6.04 -1.42
CA ASN A 184 17.42 6.19 -0.44
C ASN A 184 17.35 5.04 0.56
N VAL A 185 18.03 3.93 0.32
CA VAL A 185 17.84 2.70 1.09
C VAL A 185 19.16 2.26 1.69
N VAL A 186 19.11 1.83 2.94
CA VAL A 186 20.25 1.21 3.62
C VAL A 186 19.89 -0.25 3.86
N THR A 187 20.67 -1.18 3.31
CA THR A 187 20.47 -2.61 3.54
C THR A 187 20.92 -3.02 4.94
N VAL A 188 20.51 -4.21 5.39
CA VAL A 188 21.00 -4.78 6.66
C VAL A 188 22.53 -4.88 6.66
N LEU A 189 23.11 -5.34 5.55
CA LEU A 189 24.56 -5.45 5.39
C LEU A 189 25.25 -4.08 5.50
N GLU A 190 24.74 -3.06 4.81
CA GLU A 190 25.27 -1.69 4.89
C GLU A 190 25.15 -1.11 6.31
N GLY A 191 24.02 -1.34 6.97
CA GLY A 191 23.79 -0.92 8.35
C GLY A 191 24.78 -1.55 9.34
N ILE A 192 25.10 -2.84 9.16
CA ILE A 192 26.11 -3.54 9.98
C ILE A 192 27.51 -3.00 9.68
N ARG A 193 27.88 -2.83 8.41
CA ARG A 193 29.17 -2.25 7.98
C ARG A 193 29.39 -0.85 8.56
N ALA A 194 28.36 0.00 8.50
CA ALA A 194 28.43 1.35 9.07
C ALA A 194 28.57 1.33 10.61
N LYS A 195 28.04 0.30 11.29
CA LYS A 195 28.08 0.22 12.75
C LYS A 195 29.39 -0.36 13.29
N LEU A 196 30.08 -1.18 12.50
CA LEU A 196 31.30 -1.91 12.87
C LEU A 196 32.40 -1.71 11.81
N PRO A 197 32.90 -0.48 11.61
CA PRO A 197 33.86 -0.17 10.55
C PRO A 197 35.22 -0.86 10.70
N GLY A 198 35.57 -1.32 11.92
CA GLY A 198 36.80 -2.06 12.19
C GLY A 198 36.67 -3.58 12.13
N ALA A 199 35.46 -4.11 11.91
CA ALA A 199 35.23 -5.54 11.80
C ALA A 199 35.36 -6.00 10.34
N GLN A 200 35.94 -7.17 10.12
CA GLN A 200 35.85 -7.85 8.84
C GLN A 200 34.44 -8.44 8.69
N ILE A 201 33.68 -7.89 7.74
CA ILE A 201 32.31 -8.33 7.45
C ILE A 201 32.30 -9.09 6.15
N THR A 202 32.05 -10.40 6.23
CA THR A 202 31.83 -11.26 5.07
C THR A 202 30.34 -11.38 4.79
N TYR A 203 29.97 -11.33 3.51
CA TYR A 203 28.59 -11.55 3.09
C TYR A 203 28.54 -12.77 2.19
N ALA A 204 27.56 -13.64 2.43
CA ALA A 204 27.19 -14.70 1.50
C ALA A 204 25.67 -14.73 1.39
N LYS A 205 25.13 -14.76 0.16
CA LYS A 205 23.68 -14.84 -0.03
C LYS A 205 23.10 -16.13 0.56
N GLY A 206 23.84 -17.24 0.45
CA GLY A 206 23.27 -18.57 0.67
C GLY A 206 22.24 -18.85 -0.42
N CYS A 207 21.00 -19.11 -0.04
CA CYS A 207 19.91 -19.41 -0.99
C CYS A 207 19.11 -18.17 -1.43
N ALA A 208 18.26 -18.31 -2.46
CA ALA A 208 17.17 -17.35 -2.70
C ALA A 208 15.95 -17.62 -1.79
N ILE A 209 15.02 -16.66 -1.70
CA ILE A 209 13.87 -16.71 -0.78
C ILE A 209 13.00 -17.97 -0.95
N ARG A 210 12.85 -18.46 -2.19
CA ARG A 210 12.05 -19.65 -2.53
C ARG A 210 12.88 -20.74 -3.20
N ASP A 211 14.20 -20.71 -2.99
CA ASP A 211 15.10 -21.66 -3.64
C ASP A 211 14.96 -23.06 -3.03
N THR A 212 15.04 -24.07 -3.89
CA THR A 212 15.14 -25.48 -3.48
C THR A 212 16.53 -26.05 -3.72
N ALA A 213 17.43 -25.30 -4.39
CA ALA A 213 18.81 -25.68 -4.61
C ALA A 213 19.71 -25.32 -3.40
N SER A 214 20.74 -26.13 -3.18
CA SER A 214 21.69 -25.97 -2.07
C SER A 214 23.08 -25.47 -2.51
N ALA A 215 23.21 -24.99 -3.75
CA ALA A 215 24.51 -24.75 -4.40
C ALA A 215 25.42 -23.77 -3.64
N ASN A 216 24.83 -22.79 -2.95
CA ASN A 216 25.57 -21.71 -2.30
C ASN A 216 25.68 -21.88 -0.77
N ILE A 217 25.21 -23.01 -0.23
CA ILE A 217 25.27 -23.25 1.23
C ILE A 217 26.72 -23.45 1.69
N ALA A 218 27.55 -24.08 0.87
CA ALA A 218 28.97 -24.30 1.20
C ALA A 218 29.72 -22.96 1.38
N GLU A 219 29.43 -21.96 0.53
CA GLU A 219 29.99 -20.60 0.64
C GLU A 219 29.56 -19.93 1.94
N ALA A 220 28.27 -19.99 2.27
CA ALA A 220 27.74 -19.42 3.51
C ALA A 220 28.37 -20.08 4.76
N VAL A 221 28.55 -21.40 4.75
CA VAL A 221 29.25 -22.12 5.82
C VAL A 221 30.72 -21.69 5.92
N ALA A 222 31.41 -21.54 4.78
CA ALA A 222 32.80 -21.06 4.77
C ALA A 222 32.92 -19.64 5.33
N ALA A 223 31.97 -18.75 5.01
CA ALA A 223 31.91 -17.39 5.55
C ALA A 223 31.76 -17.39 7.08
N ALA A 224 31.01 -18.35 7.65
CA ALA A 224 30.75 -18.44 9.09
C ALA A 224 31.83 -19.16 9.91
N ARG A 225 32.66 -20.02 9.29
CA ARG A 225 33.66 -20.85 10.00
C ARG A 225 34.96 -20.13 10.35
N ASN A 226 35.22 -18.99 9.71
CA ASN A 226 36.47 -18.26 9.91
C ASN A 226 36.35 -17.25 11.02
#